data_AF-A0A2I8VJ18-F1
#
_entry.id   AF-A0A2I8VJ18-F1
#
_cell.length_a   1.000
_cell.length_b   1.000
_cell.length_c   1.000
_cell.angle_alpha   90.00
_cell.angle_beta   90.00
_cell.angle_gamma   90.00
#
_symmetry.space_group_name_H-M   'P 1'
#
loop_
_entity.id
_entity.type
_entity.pdbx_description
1 polymer ?
#
loop_
_entity_poly.entity_id
_entity_poly.type
_entity_poly.pdbx_seq_one_letter_code
_entity_poly.pdbx_strand_id
1 'polypeptide(L)'
;MTRVETAVESDAGLVRTNNEDSTLRVALDGDEGRQWLLAVADGVGGVDGGEVASTAVVSELAAYAKHLRDAGERDAETLLREGLAAAREEFTAYAAAEGFGGAGTTLVAAVVDVDSDSLPTVTVLNVGDSRAYVCGSSGLRQVTTDHTVGRERDAGGRYGHVLSRWVGVEARVDPDVFVEPLDETLLLCSDGLTNELSDEEIREVLEGGGSVADRAAALVERALAHGGRDNVSVVLAAVRD
;
A
#
# COMPACT_ATOMS: atom_id res chain seq x y z
N MET A 1 -13.71 21.66 9.17
CA MET A 1 -12.27 21.71 8.82
C MET A 1 -12.00 20.33 8.33
N THR A 2 -11.63 20.19 7.06
CA THR A 2 -11.46 18.89 6.42
C THR A 2 -10.57 18.00 7.28
N ARG A 3 -11.04 16.79 7.56
CA ARG A 3 -10.29 15.78 8.30
C ARG A 3 -10.26 14.50 7.49
N VAL A 4 -9.24 13.69 7.73
CA VAL A 4 -9.14 12.36 7.13
C VAL A 4 -9.22 11.32 8.24
N GLU A 5 -10.18 10.42 8.12
CA GLU A 5 -10.26 9.22 8.95
C GLU A 5 -9.56 8.07 8.24
N THR A 6 -8.78 7.29 8.98
CA THR A 6 -8.01 6.18 8.42
C THR A 6 -8.39 4.86 9.10
N ALA A 7 -8.34 3.76 8.34
CA ALA A 7 -8.54 2.41 8.86
C ALA A 7 -7.59 1.44 8.17
N VAL A 8 -7.30 0.34 8.86
CA VAL A 8 -6.45 -0.75 8.38
C VAL A 8 -7.17 -2.04 8.71
N GLU A 9 -7.22 -2.97 7.77
CA GLU A 9 -7.64 -4.34 8.01
C GLU A 9 -6.69 -5.28 7.26
N SER A 10 -6.30 -6.39 7.89
CA SER A 10 -5.38 -7.36 7.29
C SER A 10 -5.69 -8.75 7.84
N ASP A 11 -5.78 -9.74 6.95
CA ASP A 11 -6.07 -11.13 7.28
C ASP A 11 -5.14 -12.07 6.49
N ALA A 12 -4.77 -13.20 7.11
CA ALA A 12 -3.90 -14.20 6.48
C ALA A 12 -4.59 -14.95 5.32
N GLY A 13 -5.90 -14.80 5.15
CA GLY A 13 -6.67 -15.59 4.21
C GLY A 13 -7.04 -16.96 4.78
N LEU A 14 -7.68 -17.77 3.94
CA LEU A 14 -8.18 -19.10 4.30
C LEU A 14 -7.23 -20.23 3.89
N VAL A 15 -6.23 -19.94 3.05
CA VAL A 15 -5.35 -20.94 2.43
C VAL A 15 -3.91 -20.83 2.91
N ARG A 16 -3.38 -19.62 3.13
CA ARG A 16 -2.01 -19.42 3.59
C ARG A 16 -1.89 -19.75 5.08
N THR A 17 -0.69 -20.14 5.50
CA THR A 17 -0.39 -20.47 6.91
C THR A 17 0.17 -19.30 7.70
N ASN A 18 0.61 -18.25 7.00
CA ASN A 18 1.17 -17.04 7.57
C ASN A 18 0.63 -15.82 6.81
N ASN A 19 0.69 -14.66 7.46
CA ASN A 19 0.44 -13.38 6.81
C ASN A 19 1.78 -12.72 6.45
N GLU A 20 2.11 -12.70 5.17
CA GLU A 20 3.30 -12.05 4.64
C GLU A 20 3.04 -10.60 4.22
N ASP A 21 1.79 -10.12 4.32
CA ASP A 21 1.47 -8.71 4.17
C ASP A 21 1.84 -7.92 5.42
N SER A 22 2.33 -6.71 5.19
CA SER A 22 2.54 -5.69 6.23
C SER A 22 1.87 -4.39 5.84
N THR A 23 1.31 -3.69 6.84
CA THR A 23 0.61 -2.42 6.63
C THR A 23 1.20 -1.31 7.50
N LEU A 24 1.08 -0.06 7.04
CA LEU A 24 1.53 1.12 7.75
C LEU A 24 0.39 2.14 7.85
N ARG A 25 0.24 2.74 9.04
CA ARG A 25 -0.64 3.89 9.29
C ARG A 25 -0.03 4.80 10.35
N VAL A 26 0.53 5.92 9.92
CA VAL A 26 1.21 6.89 10.80
C VAL A 26 0.68 8.29 10.52
N ALA A 27 0.23 8.98 11.56
CA ALA A 27 0.00 10.42 11.48
C ALA A 27 1.35 11.15 11.51
N LEU A 28 1.63 11.96 10.49
CA LEU A 28 2.88 12.70 10.36
C LEU A 28 2.85 14.03 11.09
N ASP A 29 1.68 14.60 11.39
CA ASP A 29 1.53 15.86 12.12
C ASP A 29 1.08 15.67 13.58
N GLY A 30 1.33 14.48 14.16
CA GLY A 30 0.99 14.16 15.54
C GLY A 30 -0.52 13.95 15.74
N ASP A 31 -1.12 14.64 16.71
CA ASP A 31 -2.55 14.49 17.04
C ASP A 31 -3.48 15.32 16.13
N GLU A 32 -2.93 16.11 15.22
CA GLU A 32 -3.72 16.99 14.34
C GLU A 32 -4.40 16.22 13.20
N GLY A 33 -3.81 15.10 12.76
CA GLY A 33 -4.41 14.16 11.81
C GLY A 33 -4.63 14.73 10.42
N ARG A 34 -3.84 15.72 10.00
CA ARG A 34 -3.91 16.39 8.70
C ARG A 34 -2.89 15.82 7.72
N GLN A 35 -1.89 15.10 8.20
CA GLN A 35 -0.94 14.42 7.33
C GLN A 35 -0.80 12.95 7.74
N TRP A 36 -0.93 12.04 6.78
CA TRP A 36 -0.86 10.60 7.03
C TRP A 36 0.11 9.92 6.07
N LEU A 37 0.95 9.03 6.60
CA LEU A 37 1.68 8.05 5.84
C LEU A 37 1.00 6.69 5.97
N LEU A 38 0.63 6.13 4.82
CA LEU A 38 -0.11 4.88 4.69
C LEU A 38 0.67 3.95 3.77
N ALA A 39 0.68 2.64 4.03
CA ALA A 39 1.28 1.68 3.11
C ALA A 39 0.70 0.28 3.23
N VAL A 40 0.80 -0.47 2.14
CA VAL A 40 0.67 -1.94 2.08
C VAL A 40 1.92 -2.48 1.39
N ALA A 41 2.51 -3.53 1.97
CA ALA A 41 3.65 -4.25 1.44
C ALA A 41 3.34 -5.74 1.45
N ASP A 42 3.33 -6.38 0.28
CA ASP A 42 3.03 -7.79 0.09
C ASP A 42 4.33 -8.58 -0.05
N GLY A 43 4.62 -9.43 0.93
CA GLY A 43 5.85 -10.19 1.02
C GLY A 43 5.93 -11.28 -0.06
N VAL A 44 6.98 -11.22 -0.88
CA VAL A 44 7.25 -12.20 -1.92
C VAL A 44 8.51 -12.98 -1.63
N GLY A 45 8.40 -14.30 -1.48
CA GLY A 45 9.59 -15.14 -1.36
C GLY A 45 9.40 -16.43 -0.59
N GLY A 46 8.63 -17.37 -1.13
CA GLY A 46 8.66 -18.78 -0.73
C GLY A 46 8.73 -19.03 0.78
N VAL A 47 9.57 -19.96 1.22
CA VAL A 47 9.68 -20.31 2.65
C VAL A 47 10.58 -19.28 3.37
N ASP A 48 9.98 -18.57 4.34
CA ASP A 48 10.56 -17.75 5.42
C ASP A 48 11.05 -16.32 5.11
N GLY A 49 10.91 -15.81 3.88
CA GLY A 49 11.47 -14.50 3.50
C GLY A 49 10.48 -13.34 3.36
N GLY A 50 9.24 -13.61 2.94
CA GLY A 50 8.28 -12.58 2.53
C GLY A 50 7.83 -11.68 3.68
N GLU A 51 7.37 -12.27 4.79
CA GLU A 51 6.98 -11.54 6.01
C GLU A 51 8.11 -10.62 6.51
N VAL A 52 9.36 -11.13 6.48
CA VAL A 52 10.51 -10.38 6.97
C VAL A 52 10.80 -9.18 6.06
N ALA A 53 10.68 -9.36 4.75
CA ALA A 53 10.85 -8.29 3.78
C ALA A 53 9.78 -7.20 3.90
N SER A 54 8.50 -7.59 3.93
CA SER A 54 7.39 -6.64 4.04
C SER A 54 7.45 -5.87 5.36
N THR A 55 7.72 -6.56 6.47
CA THR A 55 7.86 -5.95 7.80
C THR A 55 9.03 -4.97 7.86
N ALA A 56 10.19 -5.36 7.34
CA ALA A 56 11.39 -4.50 7.33
C ALA A 56 11.13 -3.22 6.54
N VAL A 57 10.52 -3.34 5.36
CA VAL A 57 10.25 -2.17 4.50
C VAL A 57 9.28 -1.19 5.15
N VAL A 58 8.15 -1.67 5.70
CA VAL A 58 7.19 -0.75 6.35
C VAL A 58 7.75 -0.13 7.64
N SER A 59 8.56 -0.88 8.39
CA SER A 59 9.15 -0.42 9.65
C SER A 59 10.17 0.69 9.40
N GLU A 60 11.03 0.52 8.39
CA GLU A 60 12.02 1.54 8.04
C GLU A 60 11.36 2.76 7.41
N LEU A 61 10.33 2.58 6.57
CA LEU A 61 9.56 3.69 6.04
C LEU A 61 8.93 4.55 7.17
N ALA A 62 8.43 3.90 8.23
CA ALA A 62 7.91 4.59 9.41
C ALA A 62 9.01 5.34 10.19
N ALA A 63 10.17 4.71 10.39
CA ALA A 63 11.31 5.32 11.08
C ALA A 63 11.85 6.53 10.32
N TYR A 64 11.98 6.40 9.00
CA TYR A 64 12.44 7.45 8.12
C TYR A 64 11.50 8.65 8.07
N ALA A 65 10.18 8.40 7.97
CA ALA A 65 9.18 9.46 8.00
C ALA A 65 9.21 10.25 9.32
N LYS A 66 9.43 9.55 10.45
CA LYS A 66 9.66 10.21 11.74
C LYS A 66 10.91 11.08 11.73
N HIS A 67 12.02 10.60 11.16
CA HIS A 67 13.26 11.36 11.05
C HIS A 67 13.10 12.65 10.23
N LEU A 68 12.51 12.55 9.03
CA LEU A 68 12.29 13.70 8.15
C LEU A 68 11.37 14.75 8.77
N ARG A 69 10.30 14.31 9.44
CA ARG A 69 9.43 15.21 10.19
C ARG A 69 10.20 15.96 11.27
N ASP A 70 11.01 15.25 12.06
CA ASP A 70 11.81 15.87 13.11
C ASP A 70 12.85 16.86 12.53
N ALA A 71 13.24 16.68 11.27
CA ALA A 71 14.07 17.61 10.50
C ALA A 71 13.28 18.76 9.82
N GLY A 72 11.94 18.74 9.86
CA GLY A 72 11.07 19.76 9.28
C GLY A 72 10.80 19.61 7.78
N GLU A 73 11.21 18.50 7.16
CA GLU A 73 10.86 18.17 5.77
C GLU A 73 9.37 17.81 5.68
N ARG A 74 8.71 18.28 4.61
CA ARG A 74 7.27 18.07 4.37
C ARG A 74 6.96 17.63 2.95
N ASP A 75 7.93 17.55 2.06
CA ASP A 75 7.73 17.09 0.70
C ASP A 75 7.41 15.58 0.67
N ALA A 76 6.19 15.27 0.25
CA ALA A 76 5.65 13.92 0.24
C ALA A 76 6.43 12.97 -0.69
N GLU A 77 6.82 13.44 -1.88
CA GLU A 77 7.57 12.63 -2.85
C GLU A 77 8.98 12.30 -2.32
N THR A 78 9.67 13.29 -1.76
CA THR A 78 10.98 13.11 -1.12
C THR A 78 10.90 12.10 0.01
N LEU A 79 9.90 12.23 0.90
CA LEU A 79 9.68 11.29 2.00
C LEU A 79 9.52 9.85 1.49
N LEU A 80 8.68 9.65 0.46
CA LEU A 80 8.42 8.32 -0.07
C LEU A 80 9.64 7.73 -0.80
N ARG A 81 10.33 8.52 -1.63
CA ARG A 81 11.50 8.04 -2.39
C ARG A 81 12.69 7.75 -1.50
N GLU A 82 13.04 8.67 -0.62
CA GLU A 82 14.18 8.50 0.28
C GLU A 82 13.89 7.45 1.35
N GLY A 83 12.64 7.38 1.84
CA GLY A 83 12.20 6.33 2.75
C GLY A 83 12.27 4.93 2.13
N LEU A 84 11.83 4.76 0.89
CA LEU A 84 12.02 3.50 0.16
C LEU A 84 13.51 3.17 -0.04
N ALA A 85 14.34 4.16 -0.36
CA ALA A 85 15.77 3.95 -0.53
C ALA A 85 16.44 3.44 0.76
N ALA A 86 16.10 4.06 1.91
CA ALA A 86 16.56 3.64 3.24
C ALA A 86 16.05 2.23 3.59
N ALA A 87 14.76 1.98 3.41
CA ALA A 87 14.13 0.67 3.63
C ALA A 87 14.80 -0.44 2.82
N ARG A 88 15.12 -0.17 1.55
CA ARG A 88 15.83 -1.11 0.69
C ARG A 88 17.26 -1.34 1.16
N GLU A 89 17.99 -0.31 1.57
CA GLU A 89 19.36 -0.45 2.07
C GLU A 89 19.41 -1.34 3.32
N GLU A 90 18.55 -1.06 4.30
CA GLU A 90 18.46 -1.84 5.54
C GLU A 90 18.05 -3.29 5.26
N PHE A 91 17.00 -3.49 4.46
CA PHE A 91 16.56 -4.84 4.11
C PHE A 91 17.64 -5.62 3.33
N THR A 92 18.37 -4.96 2.42
CA THR A 92 19.47 -5.61 1.67
C THR A 92 20.58 -6.06 2.61
N ALA A 93 20.95 -5.24 3.59
CA ALA A 93 21.96 -5.59 4.58
C ALA A 93 21.50 -6.76 5.46
N TYR A 94 20.26 -6.72 5.93
CA TYR A 94 19.65 -7.77 6.74
C TYR A 94 19.55 -9.09 5.97
N ALA A 95 19.03 -9.07 4.74
CA ALA A 95 18.86 -10.25 3.89
C ALA A 95 20.21 -10.91 3.55
N ALA A 96 21.26 -10.10 3.34
CA ALA A 96 22.61 -10.62 3.11
C ALA A 96 23.20 -11.31 4.35
N ALA A 97 22.89 -10.82 5.56
CA ALA A 97 23.38 -11.40 6.82
C ALA A 97 22.66 -12.71 7.18
N GLU A 98 21.35 -12.76 7.01
CA GLU A 98 20.50 -13.87 7.47
C GLU A 98 20.21 -14.90 6.36
N GLY A 99 20.65 -14.66 5.12
CA GLY A 99 20.52 -15.62 4.02
C GLY A 99 19.18 -15.54 3.25
N PHE A 100 18.48 -14.40 3.32
CA PHE A 100 17.21 -14.16 2.63
C PHE A 100 17.39 -13.57 1.22
N GLY A 101 18.41 -14.02 0.47
CA GLY A 101 18.77 -13.42 -0.83
C GLY A 101 17.68 -13.44 -1.90
N GLY A 102 16.69 -14.34 -1.79
CA GLY A 102 15.53 -14.42 -2.68
C GLY A 102 14.26 -13.75 -2.15
N ALA A 103 14.30 -13.16 -0.96
CA ALA A 103 13.16 -12.49 -0.35
C ALA A 103 12.98 -11.08 -0.90
N GLY A 104 11.74 -10.64 -0.93
CA GLY A 104 11.38 -9.28 -1.30
C GLY A 104 9.94 -8.97 -0.93
N THR A 105 9.49 -7.79 -1.32
CA THR A 105 8.12 -7.35 -1.07
C THR A 105 7.67 -6.38 -2.16
N THR A 106 6.39 -6.29 -2.43
CA THR A 106 5.82 -5.10 -3.08
C THR A 106 5.83 -3.94 -2.10
N LEU A 107 5.54 -2.73 -2.60
CA LEU A 107 5.20 -1.59 -1.77
C LEU A 107 4.26 -0.66 -2.54
N VAL A 108 3.07 -0.44 -2.00
CA VAL A 108 2.26 0.73 -2.33
C VAL A 108 2.17 1.60 -1.09
N ALA A 109 2.64 2.84 -1.18
CA ALA A 109 2.67 3.79 -0.07
C ALA A 109 2.06 5.12 -0.51
N ALA A 110 1.45 5.84 0.42
CA ALA A 110 0.84 7.12 0.15
C ALA A 110 1.05 8.10 1.31
N VAL A 111 1.33 9.35 0.97
CA VAL A 111 1.20 10.48 1.87
C VAL A 111 -0.08 11.22 1.52
N VAL A 112 -0.99 11.34 2.49
CA VAL A 112 -2.20 12.15 2.40
C VAL A 112 -1.94 13.47 3.11
N ASP A 113 -2.08 14.57 2.39
CA ASP A 113 -1.90 15.94 2.87
C ASP A 113 -3.23 16.68 2.85
N VAL A 114 -3.69 17.12 4.02
CA VAL A 114 -4.91 17.91 4.17
C VAL A 114 -4.53 19.39 4.30
N ASP A 115 -4.80 20.15 3.25
CA ASP A 115 -4.75 21.61 3.27
C ASP A 115 -6.05 22.18 3.84
N SER A 116 -5.97 23.31 4.55
CA SER A 116 -7.13 24.04 5.04
C SER A 116 -7.94 24.72 3.93
N ASP A 117 -7.30 25.03 2.79
CA ASP A 117 -7.88 25.88 1.74
C ASP A 117 -8.15 25.14 0.41
N SER A 118 -7.84 23.84 0.33
CA SER A 118 -8.05 23.01 -0.85
C SER A 118 -8.46 21.57 -0.51
N LEU A 119 -8.83 20.79 -1.53
CA LEU A 119 -9.07 19.36 -1.33
C LEU A 119 -7.77 18.69 -0.85
N PRO A 120 -7.86 17.65 0.00
CA PRO A 120 -6.69 16.86 0.34
C PRO A 120 -5.99 16.34 -0.92
N THR A 121 -4.67 16.29 -0.90
CA THR A 121 -3.86 15.72 -1.97
C THR A 121 -3.25 14.41 -1.50
N VAL A 122 -3.14 13.44 -2.39
CA VAL A 122 -2.42 12.20 -2.12
C VAL A 122 -1.25 12.04 -3.08
N THR A 123 -0.07 11.82 -2.52
CA THR A 123 1.12 11.38 -3.27
C THR A 123 1.29 9.89 -3.05
N VAL A 124 1.24 9.10 -4.12
CA VAL A 124 1.36 7.64 -4.09
C VAL A 124 2.68 7.21 -4.70
N LEU A 125 3.37 6.27 -4.06
CA LEU A 125 4.54 5.56 -4.57
C LEU A 125 4.18 4.08 -4.74
N ASN A 126 4.53 3.47 -5.89
CA ASN A 126 4.26 2.07 -6.16
C ASN A 126 5.48 1.29 -6.68
N VAL A 127 5.63 0.07 -6.16
CA VAL A 127 6.55 -0.98 -6.64
C VAL A 127 5.82 -2.32 -6.52
N GLY A 128 5.56 -2.99 -7.64
CA GLY A 128 4.85 -4.27 -7.67
C GLY A 128 3.40 -4.12 -8.12
N ASP A 129 2.56 -5.07 -7.72
CA ASP A 129 1.17 -5.20 -8.16
C ASP A 129 0.12 -4.98 -7.07
N SER A 130 0.55 -4.63 -5.85
CA SER A 130 -0.32 -3.96 -4.88
C SER A 130 -0.82 -2.64 -5.47
N ARG A 131 -2.01 -2.20 -5.05
CA ARG A 131 -2.74 -1.14 -5.75
C ARG A 131 -3.13 0.02 -4.86
N ALA A 132 -3.15 1.21 -5.45
CA ALA A 132 -3.85 2.35 -4.91
C ALA A 132 -5.05 2.70 -5.79
N TYR A 133 -6.17 3.02 -5.17
CA TYR A 133 -7.39 3.50 -5.81
C TYR A 133 -7.84 4.80 -5.15
N VAL A 134 -8.37 5.72 -5.95
CA VAL A 134 -9.16 6.85 -5.47
C VAL A 134 -10.62 6.64 -5.84
N CYS A 135 -11.51 6.91 -4.88
CA CYS A 135 -12.95 6.86 -5.03
C CYS A 135 -13.52 8.24 -4.70
N GLY A 136 -14.50 8.67 -5.48
CA GLY A 136 -15.25 9.89 -5.22
C GLY A 136 -16.45 10.02 -6.15
N SER A 137 -16.86 11.24 -6.41
CA SER A 137 -18.03 11.54 -7.26
C SER A 137 -17.95 10.99 -8.70
N SER A 138 -16.74 10.70 -9.20
CA SER A 138 -16.51 10.09 -10.53
C SER A 138 -16.43 8.56 -10.52
N GLY A 139 -16.64 7.93 -9.35
CA GLY A 139 -16.51 6.50 -9.13
C GLY A 139 -15.11 6.09 -8.67
N LEU A 140 -14.82 4.79 -8.77
CA LEU A 140 -13.54 4.20 -8.40
C LEU A 140 -12.57 4.24 -9.58
N ARG A 141 -11.31 4.63 -9.32
CA ARG A 141 -10.23 4.59 -10.30
C ARG A 141 -8.95 4.06 -9.69
N GLN A 142 -8.33 3.08 -10.35
CA GLN A 142 -6.97 2.65 -10.03
C GLN A 142 -5.98 3.78 -10.37
N VAL A 143 -5.16 4.17 -9.41
CA VAL A 143 -4.08 5.17 -9.58
C VAL A 143 -2.81 4.50 -10.08
N THR A 144 -2.45 3.36 -9.50
CA THR A 144 -1.20 2.65 -9.81
C THR A 144 -1.30 1.85 -11.11
N THR A 145 -0.14 1.44 -11.62
CA THR A 145 -0.02 0.46 -12.70
C THR A 145 0.77 -0.73 -12.18
N ASP A 146 0.18 -1.92 -12.23
CA ASP A 146 0.83 -3.14 -11.73
C ASP A 146 2.15 -3.41 -12.47
N HIS A 147 3.22 -3.64 -11.71
CA HIS A 147 4.51 -4.05 -12.24
C HIS A 147 4.57 -5.56 -12.43
N THR A 148 3.80 -6.05 -13.40
CA THR A 148 3.81 -7.46 -13.80
C THR A 148 4.35 -7.62 -15.22
N VAL A 149 4.95 -8.78 -15.50
CA VAL A 149 5.45 -9.14 -16.83
C VAL A 149 4.35 -9.08 -17.88
N GLY A 150 3.13 -9.49 -17.53
CA GLY A 150 1.96 -9.41 -18.41
C GLY A 150 1.64 -7.97 -18.82
N ARG A 151 1.71 -7.03 -17.87
CA ARG A 151 1.36 -5.61 -18.08
C ARG A 151 2.50 -4.82 -18.73
N GLU A 152 3.75 -5.05 -18.34
CA GLU A 152 4.89 -4.29 -18.88
C GLU A 152 5.37 -4.78 -20.25
N ARG A 153 5.14 -6.05 -20.59
CA ARG A 153 5.61 -6.63 -21.87
C ARG A 153 4.49 -6.93 -22.85
N ASP A 154 3.26 -6.46 -22.56
CA ASP A 154 2.05 -6.77 -23.33
C ASP A 154 1.89 -8.28 -23.62
N ALA A 155 2.38 -9.13 -22.72
CA ALA A 155 2.59 -10.55 -22.97
C ALA A 155 1.33 -11.42 -22.73
N GLY A 156 0.18 -10.81 -22.43
CA GLY A 156 -1.10 -11.49 -22.22
C GLY A 156 -1.13 -12.45 -21.02
N GLY A 157 -2.28 -13.12 -20.83
CA GLY A 157 -2.70 -13.79 -19.58
C GLY A 157 -1.85 -14.95 -19.03
N ARG A 158 -0.73 -15.35 -19.65
CA ARG A 158 0.14 -16.42 -19.09
C ARG A 158 1.07 -15.92 -17.98
N TYR A 159 1.46 -14.65 -18.00
CA TYR A 159 2.41 -14.06 -17.04
C TYR A 159 1.81 -12.85 -16.29
N GLY A 160 0.47 -12.79 -16.22
CA GLY A 160 -0.25 -11.64 -15.64
C GLY A 160 0.03 -11.40 -14.16
N HIS A 161 0.37 -12.45 -13.41
CA HIS A 161 0.66 -12.44 -11.97
C HIS A 161 2.17 -12.52 -11.66
N VAL A 162 3.03 -12.53 -12.70
CA VAL A 162 4.47 -12.61 -12.48
C VAL A 162 4.99 -11.19 -12.30
N LEU A 163 5.41 -10.85 -11.08
CA LEU A 163 6.04 -9.56 -10.79
C LEU A 163 7.26 -9.33 -11.70
N SER A 164 7.35 -8.12 -12.24
CA SER A 164 8.51 -7.63 -12.97
C SER A 164 9.36 -6.66 -12.14
N ARG A 165 8.77 -6.06 -11.10
CA ARG A 165 9.46 -5.23 -10.11
C ARG A 165 8.96 -5.55 -8.71
N TRP A 166 9.89 -5.60 -7.76
CA TRP A 166 9.63 -5.73 -6.33
C TRP A 166 10.83 -5.15 -5.56
N VAL A 167 10.64 -4.83 -4.30
CA VAL A 167 11.71 -4.42 -3.39
C VAL A 167 12.48 -5.67 -2.95
N GLY A 168 13.75 -5.76 -3.32
CA GLY A 168 14.59 -6.92 -3.03
C GLY A 168 16.09 -6.64 -3.18
N VAL A 169 16.91 -7.65 -2.89
CA VAL A 169 18.39 -7.56 -2.84
C VAL A 169 19.02 -7.26 -4.21
N GLU A 170 18.48 -7.86 -5.29
CA GLU A 170 19.20 -7.96 -6.57
C GLU A 170 18.95 -6.80 -7.55
N ALA A 171 17.92 -5.96 -7.35
CA ALA A 171 17.53 -4.94 -8.33
C ALA A 171 17.61 -3.50 -7.79
N ARG A 172 17.96 -2.55 -8.67
CA ARG A 172 17.57 -1.15 -8.50
C ARG A 172 16.05 -1.10 -8.63
N VAL A 173 15.39 -0.58 -7.61
CA VAL A 173 13.95 -0.35 -7.64
C VAL A 173 13.72 1.04 -8.21
N ASP A 174 13.01 1.11 -9.34
CA ASP A 174 12.54 2.37 -9.91
C ASP A 174 11.03 2.47 -9.65
N PRO A 175 10.63 3.20 -8.60
CA PRO A 175 9.23 3.30 -8.23
C PRO A 175 8.49 4.31 -9.11
N ASP A 176 7.22 4.01 -9.37
CA ASP A 176 6.32 4.98 -10.00
C ASP A 176 5.75 5.90 -8.90
N VAL A 177 5.60 7.19 -9.22
CA VAL A 177 5.01 8.19 -8.32
C VAL A 177 3.85 8.89 -9.01
N PHE A 178 2.75 9.05 -8.27
CA PHE A 178 1.51 9.65 -8.72
C PHE A 178 1.07 10.71 -7.72
N VAL A 179 0.46 11.80 -8.21
CA VAL A 179 -0.13 12.84 -7.37
C VAL A 179 -1.58 13.03 -7.81
N GLU A 180 -2.51 12.86 -6.88
CA GLU A 180 -3.94 12.87 -7.15
C GLU A 180 -4.69 13.74 -6.13
N PRO A 181 -5.77 14.44 -6.53
CA PRO A 181 -6.71 14.98 -5.56
C PRO A 181 -7.46 13.84 -4.87
N LEU A 182 -7.70 13.98 -3.57
CA LEU A 182 -8.48 13.05 -2.77
C LEU A 182 -9.83 13.69 -2.42
N ASP A 183 -10.87 13.31 -3.17
CA ASP A 183 -12.25 13.78 -3.00
C ASP A 183 -12.94 13.09 -1.82
N GLU A 184 -13.07 11.75 -1.88
CA GLU A 184 -13.75 10.99 -0.83
C GLU A 184 -12.87 9.95 -0.16
N THR A 185 -12.32 8.97 -0.90
CA THR A 185 -11.60 7.85 -0.28
C THR A 185 -10.40 7.39 -1.10
N LEU A 186 -9.28 7.18 -0.42
CA LEU A 186 -8.11 6.44 -0.89
C LEU A 186 -8.19 5.03 -0.34
N LEU A 187 -7.93 4.04 -1.19
CA LEU A 187 -7.71 2.64 -0.83
C LEU A 187 -6.32 2.23 -1.29
N LEU A 188 -5.50 1.71 -0.37
CA LEU A 188 -4.33 0.90 -0.67
C LEU A 188 -4.65 -0.56 -0.39
N CYS A 189 -4.27 -1.49 -1.25
CA CYS A 189 -4.52 -2.91 -1.03
C CYS A 189 -3.44 -3.82 -1.61
N SER A 190 -3.25 -4.99 -0.99
CA SER A 190 -2.50 -6.11 -1.59
C SER A 190 -3.32 -6.76 -2.71
N ASP A 191 -2.67 -7.63 -3.49
CA ASP A 191 -3.32 -8.27 -4.63
C ASP A 191 -4.45 -9.23 -4.18
N GLY A 192 -4.36 -9.79 -2.97
CA GLY A 192 -5.36 -10.70 -2.38
C GLY A 192 -6.76 -10.11 -2.29
N LEU A 193 -6.90 -8.77 -2.24
CA LEU A 193 -8.21 -8.11 -2.39
C LEU A 193 -8.69 -8.21 -3.84
N THR A 194 -7.87 -7.72 -4.78
CA THR A 194 -8.26 -7.53 -6.19
C THR A 194 -8.25 -8.81 -7.03
N ASN A 195 -7.66 -9.88 -6.49
CA ASN A 195 -7.75 -11.22 -7.03
C ASN A 195 -9.10 -11.88 -6.71
N GLU A 196 -9.78 -11.46 -5.65
CA GLU A 196 -11.06 -12.03 -5.20
C GLU A 196 -12.26 -11.13 -5.49
N LEU A 197 -12.08 -9.80 -5.53
CA LEU A 197 -13.13 -8.81 -5.77
C LEU A 197 -12.89 -8.02 -7.06
N SER A 198 -13.98 -7.74 -7.80
CA SER A 198 -13.92 -6.81 -8.93
C SER A 198 -13.87 -5.35 -8.49
N ASP A 199 -13.43 -4.46 -9.38
CA ASP A 199 -13.44 -3.01 -9.12
C ASP A 199 -14.86 -2.50 -8.80
N GLU A 200 -15.91 -3.05 -9.43
CA GLU A 200 -17.30 -2.74 -9.08
C GLU A 200 -17.67 -3.14 -7.65
N GLU A 201 -17.23 -4.31 -7.18
CA GLU A 201 -17.51 -4.78 -5.83
C GLU A 201 -16.77 -3.96 -4.78
N ILE A 202 -15.51 -3.60 -5.05
CA ILE A 202 -14.73 -2.69 -4.22
C ILE A 202 -15.43 -1.33 -4.13
N ARG A 203 -15.85 -0.77 -5.28
CA ARG A 203 -16.57 0.50 -5.35
C ARG A 203 -17.85 0.48 -4.53
N GLU A 204 -18.65 -0.59 -4.65
CA GLU A 204 -19.89 -0.74 -3.87
C GLU A 204 -19.65 -0.70 -2.36
N VAL A 205 -18.54 -1.29 -1.88
CA VAL A 205 -18.20 -1.23 -0.45
C VAL A 205 -17.75 0.17 -0.05
N LEU A 206 -16.92 0.83 -0.85
CA LEU A 206 -16.39 2.17 -0.56
C LEU A 206 -17.48 3.25 -0.57
N GLU A 207 -18.42 3.18 -1.51
CA GLU A 207 -19.59 4.07 -1.61
C GLU A 207 -20.68 3.71 -0.57
N GLY A 208 -20.56 2.56 0.09
CA GLY A 208 -21.50 2.08 1.09
C GLY A 208 -21.55 2.95 2.36
N GLY A 209 -22.57 2.73 3.18
CA GLY A 209 -22.69 3.36 4.50
C GLY A 209 -21.68 2.79 5.51
N GLY A 210 -21.57 3.45 6.67
CA GLY A 210 -20.72 2.98 7.78
C GLY A 210 -19.49 3.86 8.03
N SER A 211 -18.71 3.46 9.03
CA SER A 211 -17.41 4.08 9.33
C SER A 211 -16.33 3.61 8.33
N VAL A 212 -15.18 4.30 8.30
CA VAL A 212 -14.04 3.87 7.48
C VAL A 212 -13.56 2.48 7.91
N ALA A 213 -13.64 2.17 9.20
CA ALA A 213 -13.32 0.85 9.74
C ALA A 213 -14.31 -0.22 9.25
N ASP A 214 -15.62 0.06 9.24
CA ASP A 214 -16.63 -0.88 8.74
C ASP A 214 -16.40 -1.21 7.26
N ARG A 215 -16.00 -0.20 6.46
CA ARG A 215 -15.68 -0.40 5.03
C ARG A 215 -14.40 -1.23 4.84
N ALA A 216 -13.36 -0.98 5.64
CA ALA A 216 -12.12 -1.79 5.59
C ALA A 216 -12.40 -3.26 5.95
N ALA A 217 -13.15 -3.49 7.04
CA ALA A 217 -13.59 -4.83 7.44
C ALA A 217 -14.43 -5.50 6.35
N ALA A 218 -15.41 -4.79 5.79
CA ALA A 218 -16.27 -5.33 4.74
C ALA A 218 -15.50 -5.72 3.46
N LEU A 219 -14.45 -4.99 3.08
CA LEU A 219 -13.58 -5.35 1.95
C LEU A 219 -12.89 -6.71 2.19
N VAL A 220 -12.26 -6.87 3.36
CA VAL A 220 -11.56 -8.11 3.72
C VAL A 220 -12.54 -9.27 3.88
N GLU A 221 -13.65 -9.07 4.60
CA GLU A 221 -14.69 -10.10 4.77
C GLU A 221 -15.25 -10.60 3.43
N ARG A 222 -15.49 -9.69 2.46
CA ARG A 222 -15.94 -10.09 1.12
C ARG A 222 -14.87 -10.88 0.36
N ALA A 223 -13.60 -10.47 0.41
CA ALA A 223 -12.52 -11.20 -0.23
C ALA A 223 -12.36 -12.62 0.36
N LEU A 224 -12.47 -12.76 1.68
CA LEU A 224 -12.48 -14.06 2.36
C LEU A 224 -13.67 -14.92 1.93
N ALA A 225 -14.87 -14.32 1.79
CA ALA A 225 -16.06 -15.03 1.33
C ALA A 225 -15.96 -15.51 -0.13
N HIS A 226 -15.17 -14.83 -0.97
CA HIS A 226 -14.94 -15.16 -2.38
C HIS A 226 -13.88 -16.25 -2.59
N GLY A 227 -13.05 -16.49 -1.57
CA GLY A 227 -12.08 -17.58 -1.58
C GLY A 227 -10.98 -17.41 -0.55
N GLY A 228 -10.57 -16.17 -0.27
CA GLY A 228 -9.47 -15.86 0.65
C GLY A 228 -8.21 -16.65 0.33
N ARG A 229 -7.85 -16.75 -0.96
CA ARG A 229 -6.75 -17.61 -1.41
C ARG A 229 -5.36 -17.10 -1.04
N ASP A 230 -5.25 -15.82 -0.75
CA ASP A 230 -4.03 -15.19 -0.31
C ASP A 230 -4.22 -14.33 0.93
N ASN A 231 -3.12 -13.76 1.43
CA ASN A 231 -3.18 -12.67 2.39
C ASN A 231 -3.95 -11.48 1.80
N VAL A 232 -4.78 -10.83 2.60
CA VAL A 232 -5.62 -9.72 2.15
C VAL A 232 -5.43 -8.56 3.11
N SER A 233 -4.89 -7.46 2.61
CA SER A 233 -4.65 -6.25 3.40
C SER A 233 -5.17 -5.02 2.71
N VAL A 234 -5.80 -4.14 3.48
CA VAL A 234 -6.33 -2.85 3.01
C VAL A 234 -5.99 -1.73 4.00
N VAL A 235 -5.67 -0.56 3.45
CA VAL A 235 -5.54 0.70 4.20
C VAL A 235 -6.41 1.75 3.54
N LEU A 236 -7.33 2.32 4.30
CA LEU A 236 -8.26 3.35 3.86
C LEU A 236 -7.91 4.70 4.46
N ALA A 237 -8.11 5.75 3.68
CA ALA A 237 -8.21 7.13 4.14
C ALA A 237 -9.45 7.77 3.51
N ALA A 238 -10.40 8.22 4.35
CA ALA A 238 -11.63 8.87 3.88
C ALA A 238 -11.71 10.31 4.39
N VAL A 239 -12.07 11.21 3.49
CA VAL A 239 -12.33 12.62 3.78
C VAL A 239 -13.64 12.75 4.56
N ARG A 240 -13.62 13.55 5.62
CA ARG A 240 -14.76 13.92 6.45
C ARG A 240 -14.88 15.44 6.51
N ASP A 241 -16.10 15.93 6.39
CA ASP A 241 -16.47 17.34 6.56
C ASP A 241 -16.53 17.79 8.05
#